data_AF-A0A965SHQ1-F1
#
_entry.id   AF-A0A965SHQ1-F1
#
_cell.length_a   1.000
_cell.length_b   1.000
_cell.length_c   1.000
_cell.angle_alpha   90.00
_cell.angle_beta   90.00
_cell.angle_gamma   90.00
#
_symmetry.space_group_name_H-M   'P 1'
#
loop_
_entity.id
_entity.type
_entity.pdbx_description
1 polymer ?
#
loop_
_entity_poly.entity_id
_entity_poly.type
_entity_poly.pdbx_seq_one_letter_code
_entity_poly.pdbx_strand_id
1 'polypeptide(L)'
;AYFNLVKLGAVVTEYHEEFYGVINDGLNRGERTDRVFVMWPVGDRQSPPSGCVVPSADWSIATPPDIEALRRTDPDAAQTWRDRQRADLRKVFDGSWCIAGFMADGSYAVARR
;
A
#
# COMPACT_ATOMS: atom_id res chain seq x y z
N ALA A 1 1.00 -1.43 5.83
CA ALA A 1 -0.12 -0.54 6.22
C ALA A 1 -1.26 -1.27 6.97
N TYR A 2 -1.01 -2.45 7.55
CA TYR A 2 -2.06 -3.32 8.11
C TYR A 2 -2.94 -2.63 9.16
N PHE A 3 -2.34 -1.86 10.08
CA PHE A 3 -3.10 -1.14 11.10
C PHE A 3 -4.16 -0.20 10.50
N ASN A 4 -3.78 0.64 9.53
CA ASN A 4 -4.70 1.63 8.95
C ASN A 4 -5.86 0.96 8.21
N LEU A 5 -5.59 -0.03 7.36
CA LEU A 5 -6.64 -0.61 6.51
C LEU A 5 -7.45 -1.69 7.24
N VAL A 6 -6.80 -2.54 8.04
CA VAL A 6 -7.44 -3.72 8.64
C VAL A 6 -7.95 -3.44 10.04
N LYS A 7 -7.20 -2.68 10.84
CA LYS A 7 -7.59 -2.38 12.23
C LYS A 7 -8.43 -1.14 12.35
N LEU A 8 -8.16 -0.08 11.59
CA LEU A 8 -8.97 1.14 11.62
C LEU A 8 -10.10 1.14 10.59
N GLY A 9 -9.98 0.35 9.51
CA GLY A 9 -10.95 0.38 8.41
C GLY A 9 -10.83 1.61 7.52
N ALA A 10 -9.64 2.22 7.47
CA ALA A 10 -9.40 3.30 6.53
C ALA A 10 -9.50 2.77 5.09
N VAL A 11 -10.09 3.57 4.21
CA VAL A 11 -10.28 3.23 2.80
C VAL A 11 -9.23 3.96 1.98
N VAL A 12 -8.60 3.25 1.05
CA VAL A 12 -7.65 3.84 0.11
C VAL A 12 -8.41 4.68 -0.92
N THR A 13 -8.03 5.95 -1.09
CA THR A 13 -8.72 6.88 -1.99
C THR A 13 -7.86 7.33 -3.16
N GLU A 14 -6.56 7.53 -2.95
CA GLU A 14 -5.67 8.11 -3.96
C GLU A 14 -4.26 7.53 -3.87
N TYR A 15 -3.49 7.72 -4.94
CA TYR A 15 -2.08 7.40 -5.01
C TYR A 15 -1.31 8.55 -5.63
N HIS A 16 -0.20 8.91 -4.99
CA HIS A 16 0.65 10.03 -5.35
C HIS A 16 2.09 9.55 -5.50
N GLU A 17 2.66 9.76 -6.67
CA GLU A 17 4.08 9.49 -6.90
C GLU A 17 4.96 10.62 -6.33
N GLU A 18 6.11 10.28 -5.75
CA GLU A 18 7.10 11.24 -5.26
C GLU A 18 6.51 12.35 -4.36
N PHE A 19 5.53 12.01 -3.52
CA PHE A 19 4.74 12.97 -2.75
C PHE A 19 5.55 13.94 -1.88
N TYR A 20 6.65 13.48 -1.28
CA TYR A 20 7.56 14.29 -0.48
C TYR A 20 8.79 14.80 -1.25
N GLY A 21 8.99 14.35 -2.50
CA GLY A 21 10.19 14.62 -3.28
C GLY A 21 11.46 14.03 -2.66
N VAL A 22 12.60 14.67 -2.89
CA VAL A 22 13.90 14.17 -2.41
C VAL A 22 14.00 14.33 -0.88
N ILE A 23 13.98 13.21 -0.16
CA ILE A 23 14.28 13.17 1.28
C ILE A 23 15.78 12.92 1.47
N ASN A 24 16.44 13.80 2.21
CA ASN A 24 17.90 13.76 2.42
C ASN A 24 18.28 13.42 3.87
N ASP A 25 17.54 12.50 4.48
CA ASP A 25 17.87 11.96 5.82
C ASP A 25 18.83 10.76 5.69
N GLY A 26 19.12 10.07 6.80
CA GLY A 26 20.00 8.89 6.78
C GLY A 26 19.30 7.59 6.35
N LEU A 27 17.97 7.53 6.52
CA LEU A 27 17.19 6.29 6.38
C LEU A 27 16.50 6.15 5.03
N ASN A 28 16.08 7.25 4.41
CA ASN A 28 15.27 7.33 3.20
C ASN A 28 16.02 8.01 2.04
N ARG A 29 17.33 8.28 2.20
CA ARG A 29 18.12 9.01 1.21
C ARG A 29 18.02 8.38 -0.17
N GLY A 30 17.62 9.19 -1.15
CA GLY A 30 17.53 8.76 -2.55
C GLY A 30 16.35 7.85 -2.85
N GLU A 31 15.46 7.61 -1.89
CA GLU A 31 14.28 6.78 -2.12
C GLU A 31 13.10 7.57 -2.70
N ARG A 32 12.35 6.88 -3.57
CA ARG A 32 11.10 7.37 -4.13
C ARG A 32 10.05 7.54 -3.03
N THR A 33 9.32 8.65 -3.01
CA THR A 33 8.37 8.92 -1.92
C THR A 33 6.93 8.70 -2.31
N ASP A 34 6.62 7.54 -2.89
CA ASP A 34 5.25 7.20 -3.27
C ASP A 34 4.36 7.03 -2.05
N ARG A 35 3.12 7.51 -2.15
CA ARG A 35 2.15 7.50 -1.05
C ARG A 35 0.78 7.08 -1.54
N VAL A 36 0.22 6.11 -0.83
CA VAL A 36 -1.22 5.81 -0.88
C VAL A 36 -1.90 6.67 0.18
N PHE A 37 -2.90 7.43 -0.24
CA PHE A 37 -3.76 8.20 0.66
C PHE A 37 -4.95 7.37 1.10
N VAL A 38 -5.30 7.54 2.36
CA VAL A 38 -6.40 6.81 3.00
C VAL A 38 -7.32 7.78 3.71
N MET A 39 -8.61 7.50 3.68
CA MET A 39 -9.65 8.21 4.43
C MET A 39 -10.19 7.29 5.52
N TRP A 40 -10.22 7.77 6.75
CA TRP A 40 -10.85 7.06 7.86
C TRP A 40 -12.07 7.85 8.37
N PRO A 41 -13.30 7.37 8.11
CA PRO A 41 -14.49 8.03 8.63
C PRO A 41 -14.59 7.82 10.15
N VAL A 42 -14.58 8.91 10.91
CA VAL A 42 -14.60 8.91 12.38
C VAL A 42 -15.97 9.26 12.99
N GLY A 43 -17.01 9.42 12.16
CA GLY A 43 -18.39 9.69 12.57
C GLY A 43 -19.10 8.48 13.19
N ASP A 44 -20.36 8.67 13.64
CA ASP A 44 -21.18 7.78 14.49
C ASP A 44 -20.68 6.34 14.62
N ARG A 45 -19.67 6.20 15.49
CA ARG A 45 -19.17 5.00 16.16
C ARG A 45 -19.32 3.70 15.37
N GLN A 46 -18.89 3.69 14.12
CA GLN A 46 -18.59 2.42 13.47
C GLN A 46 -17.35 1.88 14.19
N SER A 47 -17.55 0.91 15.08
CA SER A 47 -16.43 0.17 15.67
C SER A 47 -15.48 -0.19 14.55
N PRO A 48 -14.15 0.01 14.72
CA PRO A 48 -13.21 -0.37 13.69
C PRO A 48 -13.51 -1.81 13.26
N PRO A 49 -13.51 -2.13 11.95
CA PRO A 49 -13.78 -3.48 11.49
C PRO A 49 -12.88 -4.47 12.24
N SER A 50 -13.36 -5.68 12.50
CA SER A 50 -12.77 -6.67 13.43
C SER A 50 -11.38 -7.21 13.04
N GLY A 51 -10.56 -6.46 12.30
CA GLY A 51 -9.31 -6.93 11.76
C GLY A 51 -9.50 -7.90 10.60
N CYS A 52 -10.61 -7.78 9.86
CA CYS A 52 -10.90 -8.70 8.77
C CYS A 52 -10.00 -8.39 7.57
N VAL A 53 -9.36 -9.43 7.05
CA VAL A 53 -8.68 -9.40 5.75
C VAL A 53 -9.66 -9.76 4.65
N VAL A 54 -9.40 -9.27 3.44
CA VAL A 54 -10.18 -9.59 2.25
C VAL A 54 -9.90 -11.04 1.85
N PRO A 55 -10.90 -11.92 1.75
CA PRO A 55 -10.70 -13.34 1.47
C PRO A 55 -10.41 -13.63 -0.01
N SER A 56 -10.84 -12.77 -0.93
CA SER A 56 -10.68 -12.93 -2.37
C SER A 56 -10.60 -11.57 -3.08
N ALA A 57 -9.80 -11.50 -4.13
CA ALA A 57 -9.60 -10.32 -4.95
C ALA A 57 -9.57 -10.70 -6.44
N ASP A 58 -9.88 -9.78 -7.34
CA ASP A 58 -9.70 -10.00 -8.79
C ASP A 58 -8.22 -10.20 -9.13
N TRP A 59 -7.35 -9.47 -8.41
CA TRP A 59 -5.89 -9.65 -8.39
C TRP A 59 -5.32 -8.95 -7.14
N SER A 60 -4.01 -9.10 -6.88
CA SER A 60 -3.37 -8.50 -5.71
C SER A 60 -2.05 -7.80 -6.04
N ILE A 61 -1.70 -6.83 -5.19
CA ILE A 61 -0.40 -6.14 -5.21
C ILE A 61 0.43 -6.65 -4.05
N ALA A 62 1.47 -7.41 -4.36
CA ALA A 62 2.33 -8.01 -3.35
C ALA A 62 3.09 -6.95 -2.54
N THR A 63 3.36 -7.27 -1.28
CA THR A 63 4.28 -6.53 -0.43
C THR A 63 5.50 -7.39 -0.14
N PRO A 64 6.72 -6.82 -0.13
CA PRO A 64 7.90 -7.58 0.25
C PRO A 64 7.79 -8.01 1.73
N PRO A 65 8.16 -9.24 2.09
CA PRO A 65 8.05 -9.73 3.47
C PRO A 65 8.84 -8.88 4.48
N ASP A 66 10.03 -8.42 4.08
CA ASP A 66 10.90 -7.58 4.89
C ASP A 66 11.68 -6.61 3.97
N ILE A 67 11.13 -5.41 3.78
CA ILE A 67 11.78 -4.39 2.95
C ILE A 67 13.04 -3.84 3.60
N GLU A 68 13.14 -3.83 4.92
CA GLU A 68 14.30 -3.28 5.63
C GLU A 68 15.51 -4.19 5.45
N ALA A 69 15.32 -5.51 5.62
CA ALA A 69 16.35 -6.50 5.32
C ALA A 69 16.74 -6.46 3.84
N LEU A 70 15.76 -6.43 2.92
CA LEU A 70 16.02 -6.44 1.49
C LEU A 70 16.85 -5.23 1.05
N ARG A 71 16.52 -4.02 1.53
CA ARG A 71 17.30 -2.80 1.25
C ARG A 71 18.75 -2.89 1.71
N ARG A 72 19.04 -3.65 2.77
CA ARG A 72 20.38 -3.82 3.31
C ARG A 72 21.17 -4.89 2.57
N THR A 73 20.52 -5.99 2.16
CA THR A 73 21.20 -7.16 1.59
C THR A 73 21.23 -7.15 0.07
N ASP A 74 20.20 -6.59 -0.57
CA ASP A 74 20.01 -6.55 -2.02
C ASP A 74 19.22 -5.30 -2.44
N PRO A 75 19.90 -4.15 -2.58
CA PRO A 75 19.26 -2.89 -2.96
C PRO A 75 18.58 -2.92 -4.34
N ASP A 76 19.12 -3.68 -5.29
CA ASP A 76 18.58 -3.80 -6.64
C ASP A 76 17.26 -4.58 -6.66
N ALA A 77 17.18 -5.65 -5.87
CA ALA A 77 15.92 -6.35 -5.63
C ALA A 77 14.90 -5.45 -4.93
N ALA A 78 15.32 -4.66 -3.93
CA ALA A 78 14.44 -3.70 -3.27
C ALA A 78 13.89 -2.66 -4.25
N GLN A 79 14.72 -2.14 -5.16
CA GLN A 79 14.31 -1.22 -6.21
C GLN A 79 13.32 -1.86 -7.19
N THR A 80 13.59 -3.10 -7.62
CA THR A 80 12.69 -3.87 -8.51
C THR A 80 11.31 -4.04 -7.87
N TRP A 81 11.25 -4.33 -6.57
CA TRP A 81 10.01 -4.42 -5.81
C TRP A 81 9.23 -3.10 -5.82
N ARG A 82 9.91 -1.96 -5.62
CA ARG A 82 9.27 -0.64 -5.66
C ARG A 82 8.74 -0.30 -7.04
N ASP A 83 9.50 -0.59 -8.10
CA ASP A 83 9.09 -0.29 -9.48
C ASP A 83 7.87 -1.09 -9.88
N ARG A 84 7.84 -2.38 -9.51
CA ARG A 84 6.65 -3.23 -9.70
C ARG A 84 5.46 -2.69 -8.91
N GLN A 85 5.65 -2.37 -7.63
CA GLN A 85 4.56 -1.85 -6.80
C GLN A 85 4.01 -0.52 -7.32
N ARG A 86 4.86 0.41 -7.79
CA ARG A 86 4.43 1.65 -8.45
C ARG A 86 3.60 1.34 -9.70
N ALA A 87 4.08 0.46 -10.57
CA ALA A 87 3.36 0.10 -11.79
C ALA A 87 1.97 -0.48 -11.48
N ASP A 88 1.89 -1.38 -10.50
CA ASP A 88 0.64 -1.98 -10.07
C ASP A 88 -0.31 -0.95 -9.42
N LEU A 89 0.21 -0.06 -8.57
CA LEU A 89 -0.59 1.01 -7.96
C LEU A 89 -1.13 1.97 -9.02
N ARG A 90 -0.31 2.44 -9.96
CA ARG A 90 -0.78 3.29 -11.08
C ARG A 90 -1.94 2.63 -11.83
N LYS A 91 -1.79 1.34 -12.17
CA LYS A 91 -2.85 0.57 -12.84
C LYS A 91 -4.16 0.55 -12.06
N VAL A 92 -4.13 0.54 -10.72
CA VAL A 92 -5.34 0.63 -9.90
C VAL A 92 -6.04 1.98 -10.10
N PHE A 93 -5.29 3.07 -10.07
CA PHE A 93 -5.86 4.42 -10.07
C PHE A 93 -6.15 4.97 -11.48
N ASP A 94 -5.59 4.37 -12.53
CA ASP A 94 -5.82 4.77 -13.93
C ASP A 94 -7.10 4.18 -14.55
N GLY A 95 -7.92 3.42 -13.79
CA GLY A 95 -9.04 2.68 -14.37
C GLY A 95 -10.18 2.32 -13.42
N SER A 96 -10.81 1.17 -13.72
CA SER A 96 -12.01 0.67 -13.02
C SER A 96 -11.69 -0.19 -11.78
N TRP A 97 -10.54 0.02 -11.14
CA TRP A 97 -10.06 -0.77 -10.02
C TRP A 97 -10.00 0.06 -8.72
N CYS A 98 -10.10 -0.61 -7.57
CA CYS A 98 -9.84 -0.02 -6.26
C CYS A 98 -9.09 -1.01 -5.36
N ILE A 99 -8.40 -0.50 -4.35
CA ILE A 99 -7.85 -1.31 -3.27
C ILE A 99 -8.96 -1.55 -2.25
N ALA A 100 -9.41 -2.79 -2.13
CA ALA A 100 -10.49 -3.21 -1.23
C ALA A 100 -10.00 -3.48 0.21
N GLY A 101 -8.68 -3.61 0.41
CA GLY A 101 -8.08 -3.88 1.72
C GLY A 101 -6.79 -4.69 1.61
N PHE A 102 -6.47 -5.45 2.66
CA PHE A 102 -5.37 -6.42 2.66
C PHE A 102 -5.89 -7.85 2.64
N MET A 103 -5.15 -8.73 1.97
CA MET A 103 -5.30 -10.19 2.08
C MET A 103 -4.50 -10.72 3.28
N ALA A 104 -4.72 -12.00 3.62
CA ALA A 104 -4.08 -12.67 4.76
C ALA A 104 -2.54 -12.71 4.68
N ASP A 105 -1.98 -12.71 3.48
CA ASP A 105 -0.55 -12.72 3.21
C ASP A 105 0.10 -11.31 3.23
N GLY A 106 -0.69 -10.27 3.49
CA GLY A 106 -0.22 -8.89 3.52
C GLY A 106 -0.16 -8.20 2.14
N SER A 107 -0.65 -8.85 1.07
CA SER A 107 -0.84 -8.20 -0.23
C SER A 107 -2.09 -7.34 -0.27
N TYR A 108 -2.06 -6.23 -1.01
CA TYR A 108 -3.26 -5.41 -1.22
C TYR A 108 -4.24 -6.16 -2.13
N ALA A 109 -5.48 -6.29 -1.69
CA ALA A 109 -6.56 -6.84 -2.50
C ALA A 109 -7.08 -5.78 -3.48
N VAL A 110 -7.09 -6.11 -4.78
CA VAL A 110 -7.65 -5.25 -5.82
C VAL A 110 -8.96 -5.84 -6.34
N ALA A 111 -9.99 -5.00 -6.41
CA ALA A 111 -11.31 -5.36 -6.92
C ALA A 111 -11.79 -4.32 -7.94
N ARG A 112 -12.75 -4.70 -8.78
CA ARG A 112 -13.48 -3.75 -9.63
C ARG A 112 -14.20 -2.70 -8.75
N ARG A 113 -14.20 -1.43 -9.16
CA ARG A 113 -15.05 -0.38 -8.56
C ARG A 113 -16.52 -0.62 -8.84
#